data_AF-A0A1F7ICP5-F1
#
_entry.id   AF-A0A1F7ICP5-F1
#
_cell.length_a   1.000
_cell.length_b   1.000
_cell.length_c   1.000
_cell.angle_alpha   90.00
_cell.angle_beta   90.00
_cell.angle_gamma   90.00
#
_symmetry.space_group_name_H-M   'P 1'
#
loop_
_entity.id
_entity.type
_entity.pdbx_description
1 polymer ?
#
loop_
_entity_poly.entity_id
_entity_poly.type
_entity_poly.pdbx_seq_one_letter_code
_entity_poly.pdbx_strand_id
1 'polypeptide(L)' 'MDLLTYTVFAFVYIMIMHFAISINDEFNVFLMIGIFIVGAAMGAYLNLYEFGFGAAIILSLIFW' A
#
# COMPACT_ATOMS: atom_id res chain seq x y z
N MET A 1 6.56 19.83 -2.36
CA MET A 1 6.43 18.75 -1.37
C MET A 1 6.59 19.38 -0.01
N ASP A 2 5.56 19.29 0.84
CA ASP A 2 5.69 19.60 2.25
C ASP A 2 6.33 18.43 3.00
N LEU A 3 6.74 18.68 4.24
CA LEU A 3 7.41 17.67 5.08
C LEU A 3 6.56 16.40 5.23
N LEU A 4 5.25 16.56 5.43
CA LEU A 4 4.33 15.43 5.60
C LEU A 4 4.27 14.56 4.35
N THR A 5 4.08 15.15 3.17
CA THR A 5 4.07 14.39 1.92
C THR A 5 5.39 13.66 1.70
N TYR A 6 6.54 14.31 1.95
CA TYR A 6 7.85 13.66 1.84
C TYR A 6 7.99 12.47 2.79
N THR A 7 7.60 12.61 4.06
CA THR A 7 7.65 11.53 5.05
C THR A 7 6.78 10.34 4.64
N VAL A 8 5.56 10.58 4.14
CA VAL A 8 4.67 9.51 3.68
C VAL A 8 5.28 8.76 2.50
N PHE A 9 5.83 9.46 1.51
CA PHE A 9 6.49 8.80 0.38
C PHE A 9 7.74 8.02 0.78
N ALA A 10 8.57 8.58 1.67
CA ALA A 10 9.76 7.91 2.17
C ALA A 10 9.41 6.62 2.95
N PHE A 11 8.36 6.68 3.79
CA PHE A 11 7.88 5.53 4.54
C PHE A 11 7.39 4.41 3.62
N VAL A 12 6.53 4.75 2.64
CA VAL A 12 6.03 3.80 1.64
C VAL A 12 7.19 3.16 0.86
N TYR A 13 8.16 3.97 0.43
CA TYR A 13 9.32 3.47 -0.30
C TYR A 13 10.16 2.49 0.52
N ILE A 14 10.47 2.83 1.77
CA ILE A 14 11.24 1.96 2.67
C ILE A 14 10.50 0.63 2.90
N MET A 15 9.18 0.67 3.12
CA MET A 15 8.39 -0.56 3.26
C MET A 15 8.47 -1.41 2.00
N ILE A 16 8.19 -0.86 0.82
CA ILE A 16 8.26 -1.59 -0.45
C ILE A 16 9.64 -2.25 -0.62
N MET A 17 10.73 -1.51 -0.37
CA MET A 17 12.09 -2.02 -0.52
C MET A 17 12.42 -3.11 0.49
N HIS A 18 12.00 -2.95 1.75
CA HIS A 18 12.21 -3.95 2.80
C HIS A 18 11.56 -5.29 2.44
N PHE A 19 10.30 -5.26 2.02
CA PHE A 19 9.57 -6.48 1.67
C PHE A 19 9.97 -7.06 0.31
N ALA A 20 10.36 -6.22 -0.66
CA ALA A 20 10.89 -6.69 -1.95
C ALA A 20 12.23 -7.43 -1.80
N ILE A 21 13.06 -7.06 -0.83
CA ILE A 21 14.33 -7.75 -0.54
C ILE A 21 14.09 -9.06 0.21
N SER A 22 13.06 -9.13 1.07
CA SER A 22 12.71 -10.31 1.89
C SER A 22 11.66 -11.23 1.23
N ILE A 23 11.57 -11.20 -0.10
CA ILE A 23 10.43 -11.75 -0.86
C ILE A 23 10.21 -13.27 -0.68
N ASN A 24 11.23 -14.02 -0.24
CA ASN A 24 11.13 -15.48 -0.06
C ASN A 24 10.36 -15.89 1.21
N ASP A 25 10.37 -15.06 2.27
CA ASP A 25 9.68 -15.37 3.53
C ASP A 25 8.40 -14.53 3.73
N GLU A 26 8.33 -13.34 3.11
CA GLU A 26 7.26 -12.36 3.41
C GLU A 26 6.46 -11.89 2.19
N PHE A 27 6.35 -12.72 1.15
CA PHE A 27 5.63 -12.36 -0.08
C PHE A 27 4.18 -11.92 0.14
N ASN A 28 3.46 -12.58 1.06
CA ASN A 28 2.07 -12.21 1.36
C ASN A 28 1.99 -10.82 2.00
N VAL A 29 2.97 -10.45 2.81
CA VAL A 29 3.06 -9.12 3.42
C VAL A 29 3.37 -8.06 2.36
N PHE A 30 4.29 -8.37 1.43
CA PHE A 30 4.56 -7.52 0.27
C PHE A 30 3.30 -7.26 -0.57
N LEU A 31 2.56 -8.33 -0.90
CA LEU A 31 1.30 -8.25 -1.65
C LEU A 31 0.27 -7.40 -0.91
N MET A 32 0.08 -7.63 0.39
CA MET A 32 -0.84 -6.86 1.21
C MET A 32 -0.51 -5.36 1.16
N ILE A 33 0.75 -4.99 1.37
CA ILE A 33 1.17 -3.58 1.35
C ILE A 33 0.98 -2.97 -0.04
N GLY A 34 1.32 -3.71 -1.10
CA GLY A 34 1.08 -3.29 -2.48
C GLY A 34 -0.41 -3.00 -2.74
N ILE A 35 -1.29 -3.89 -2.29
CA ILE A 35 -2.76 -3.73 -2.40
C ILE A 35 -3.23 -2.47 -1.68
N PHE A 36 -2.74 -2.19 -0.48
CA PHE A 36 -3.10 -0.98 0.27
C PHE A 36 -2.59 0.31 -0.39
N ILE A 37 -1.38 0.30 -0.95
CA ILE A 37 -0.84 1.45 -1.69
C ILE A 37 -1.67 1.71 -2.95
N VAL A 38 -2.00 0.66 -3.71
CA VAL A 38 -2.82 0.76 -4.91
C VAL A 38 -4.24 1.22 -4.56
N GLY A 39 -4.83 0.69 -3.48
CA GLY A 39 -6.15 1.13 -3.02
C GLY A 39 -6.16 2.58 -2.55
N ALA A 40 -5.11 3.04 -1.87
CA ALA A 40 -4.96 4.44 -1.50
C ALA A 40 -4.82 5.35 -2.73
N ALA A 41 -4.01 4.95 -3.72
CA ALA A 41 -3.86 5.68 -4.98
C ALA A 41 -5.18 5.74 -5.76
N MET A 42 -5.93 4.65 -5.80
CA MET A 42 -7.24 4.57 -6.46
C MET A 42 -8.29 5.43 -5.73
N GLY A 43 -8.32 5.40 -4.40
CA GLY A 43 -9.21 6.24 -3.59
C GLY A 43 -8.91 7.73 -3.76
N ALA A 44 -7.63 8.11 -3.84
CA ALA A 44 -7.22 9.48 -4.13
C ALA A 44 -7.61 9.91 -5.54
N TYR A 45 -7.42 9.06 -6.56
CA TYR A 45 -7.80 9.36 -7.94
C TYR A 45 -9.32 9.56 -8.12
N LEU A 46 -10.13 8.77 -7.42
CA LEU A 46 -11.59 8.83 -7.49
C LEU A 46 -12.21 9.85 -6.52
N ASN A 47 -11.41 10.53 -5.68
CA ASN A 47 -11.88 11.34 -4.55
C ASN A 47 -12.83 10.59 -3.59
N LEU A 48 -12.70 9.27 -3.52
CA LEU A 48 -13.49 8.36 -2.69
C LEU A 48 -12.55 7.50 -1.84
N TYR A 49 -11.97 8.11 -0.80
CA TYR A 49 -10.99 7.45 0.07
C TYR A 49 -11.55 6.21 0.77
N GLU A 50 -12.82 6.27 1.18
CA GLU A 50 -13.53 5.15 1.83
C GLU A 50 -13.65 3.95 0.90
N PHE A 51 -13.91 4.20 -0.39
CA PHE A 51 -13.96 3.15 -1.41
C PHE A 51 -12.59 2.54 -1.65
N GLY A 52 -11.54 3.35 -1.80
CA GLY A 52 -10.17 2.88 -2.00
C GLY A 52 -9.67 2.03 -0.83
N PHE A 53 -9.98 2.45 0.40
CA PHE A 53 -9.65 1.71 1.62
C PHE A 53 -10.47 0.41 1.75
N GLY A 54 -11.78 0.46 1.52
CA GLY A 54 -12.64 -0.73 1.55
C GLY A 54 -12.23 -1.77 0.49
N ALA A 55 -11.91 -1.33 -0.72
CA ALA A 55 -11.41 -2.20 -1.78
C ALA A 55 -10.06 -2.83 -1.41
N ALA A 56 -9.14 -2.06 -0.82
CA ALA A 56 -7.86 -2.60 -0.34
C ALA A 56 -8.05 -3.69 0.72
N ILE A 57 -8.96 -3.49 1.69
CA ILE A 57 -9.26 -4.49 2.73
C ILE A 57 -9.79 -5.78 2.08
N ILE A 58 -10.77 -5.67 1.19
CA ILE A 58 -11.37 -6.84 0.52
C ILE A 58 -10.31 -7.60 -0.28
N LEU A 59 -9.51 -6.89 -1.07
CA LEU A 59 -8.45 -7.50 -1.87
C LEU A 59 -7.37 -8.12 -0.97
N SER A 60 -7.00 -7.48 0.14
CA SER A 60 -6.02 -8.04 1.08
C SER A 60 -6.47 -9.36 1.72
N LEU A 61 -7.78 -9.52 1.96
CA LEU A 61 -8.35 -10.77 2.49
C LEU A 61 -8.39 -11.89 1.44
N ILE A 62 -8.56 -11.55 0.15
CA ILE A 62 -8.57 -12.53 -0.95
C ILE A 62 -7.15 -13.04 -1.23
N PHE A 63 -6.16 -12.16 -1.12
CA PHE A 63 -4.75 -12.45 -1.40
C PHE A 63 -3.93 -12.83 -0.16
N TRP A 64 -4.58 -13.13 0.98
CA TRP A 64 -3.94 -13.63 2.20
C TRP A 64 -3.54 -15.10 2.05
#